data_AF-A0A1E5VWF0-F1
#
_entry.id   AF-A0A1E5VWF0-F1
#
_cell.length_a   1.000
_cell.length_b   1.000
_cell.length_c   1.000
_cell.angle_alpha   90.00
_cell.angle_beta   90.00
_cell.angle_gamma   90.00
#
_symmetry.space_group_name_H-M   'P 1'
#
loop_
_entity.id
_entity.type
_entity.pdbx_description
1 polymer ?
#
loop_
_entity_poly.entity_id
_entity_poly.type
_entity_poly.pdbx_seq_one_letter_code
_entity_poly.pdbx_strand_id
1 'polypeptide(L)'
;LWGDYFYPDPIYNASIFRRRRYRVRLSLFARIADAMTQYDKFSEEKENVAGKLGCHPYQKVAACFRMLANWCSADSLDAEL
;
A
#
# COMPACT_ATOMS: atom_id res chain seq x y z
N LEU A 1 8.60 -7.66 -2.31
CA LEU A 1 7.91 -7.13 -3.50
C LEU A 1 7.87 -8.14 -4.64
N TRP A 2 8.65 -9.22 -4.60
CA TRP A 2 8.50 -10.34 -5.54
C TRP A 2 7.27 -11.18 -5.14
N GLY A 3 6.31 -11.35 -6.05
CA GLY A 3 5.11 -12.17 -5.84
C GLY A 3 4.05 -11.56 -4.90
N ASP A 4 4.02 -10.24 -4.75
CA ASP A 4 3.03 -9.55 -3.91
C ASP A 4 1.60 -9.63 -4.49
N TYR A 5 0.58 -9.18 -3.76
CA TYR A 5 -0.86 -9.32 -4.07
C TYR A 5 -1.32 -8.85 -5.46
N PHE A 6 -0.49 -8.07 -6.17
CA PHE A 6 -0.78 -7.48 -7.47
C PHE A 6 -0.10 -8.21 -8.64
N TYR A 7 0.60 -9.30 -8.37
CA TYR A 7 1.13 -10.17 -9.43
C TYR A 7 0.03 -11.05 -10.04
N PRO A 8 0.20 -11.52 -11.29
CA PRO A 8 -0.72 -12.47 -11.90
C PRO A 8 -0.89 -13.77 -11.09
N ASP A 9 0.19 -14.20 -10.44
CA ASP A 9 0.21 -15.33 -9.50
C ASP A 9 0.70 -14.84 -8.12
N PRO A 10 -0.20 -14.29 -7.28
CA PRO A 10 0.19 -13.70 -6.00
C PRO A 10 0.45 -14.79 -4.95
N ILE A 11 1.58 -14.69 -4.25
CA ILE A 11 1.95 -15.61 -3.15
C ILE A 11 0.91 -15.55 -2.01
N TYR A 12 0.24 -14.41 -1.86
CA TYR A 12 -0.74 -14.19 -0.81
C TYR A 12 -2.14 -13.96 -1.39
N ASN A 13 -3.12 -14.68 -0.85
CA ASN A 13 -4.51 -14.54 -1.28
C ASN A 13 -5.17 -13.23 -0.80
N ALA A 14 -6.24 -12.82 -1.48
CA ALA A 14 -6.99 -11.59 -1.16
C ALA A 14 -7.64 -11.58 0.23
N SER A 15 -7.83 -12.75 0.87
CA SER A 15 -8.36 -12.85 2.23
C SER A 15 -7.32 -12.37 3.25
N ILE A 16 -6.06 -12.75 3.09
CA ILE A 16 -4.94 -12.27 3.92
C ILE A 16 -4.77 -10.75 3.75
N PHE A 17 -4.82 -10.25 2.51
CA PHE A 17 -4.76 -8.82 2.20
C PHE A 17 -5.78 -8.02 3.02
N ARG A 18 -7.05 -8.46 2.97
CA ARG A 18 -8.15 -7.81 3.68
C ARG A 18 -8.03 -7.97 5.19
N ARG A 19 -7.88 -9.18 5.70
CA ARG A 19 -8.00 -9.45 7.14
C ARG A 19 -6.80 -8.96 7.95
N ARG A 20 -5.58 -9.09 7.42
CA ARG A 20 -4.36 -8.92 8.22
C ARG A 20 -3.53 -7.69 7.87
N ARG A 21 -3.76 -7.04 6.73
CA ARG A 21 -2.86 -5.98 6.25
C ARG A 21 -3.56 -4.64 6.05
N TYR A 22 -4.55 -4.59 5.17
CA TYR A 22 -5.08 -3.31 4.69
C TYR A 22 -6.54 -3.07 5.06
N ARG A 23 -7.24 -4.08 5.62
CA ARG A 23 -8.64 -3.99 6.06
C ARG A 23 -9.63 -3.55 4.97
N VAL A 24 -9.22 -3.65 3.70
CA VAL A 24 -10.02 -3.33 2.51
C VAL A 24 -9.99 -4.47 1.49
N ARG A 25 -10.97 -4.52 0.58
CA ARG A 25 -10.98 -5.50 -0.51
C ARG A 25 -9.85 -5.20 -1.50
N LEU A 26 -9.19 -6.24 -2.01
CA LEU A 26 -8.10 -6.08 -2.99
C LEU A 26 -8.54 -5.30 -4.24
N SER A 27 -9.74 -5.56 -4.76
CA SER A 27 -10.30 -4.84 -5.91
C SER A 27 -10.57 -3.36 -5.63
N LEU A 28 -11.01 -3.00 -4.42
CA LEU A 28 -11.21 -1.61 -4.02
C LEU A 28 -9.86 -0.90 -3.88
N PHE A 29 -8.88 -1.56 -3.25
CA PHE A 29 -7.52 -1.04 -3.17
C PHE A 29 -6.95 -0.75 -4.56
N ALA A 30 -7.06 -1.71 -5.49
CA ALA A 30 -6.55 -1.55 -6.85
C ALA A 30 -7.19 -0.34 -7.56
N ARG A 31 -8.53 -0.20 -7.47
CA ARG A 31 -9.23 0.95 -8.05
C ARG A 31 -8.77 2.29 -7.47
N ILE A 32 -8.51 2.34 -6.16
CA ILE A 32 -8.01 3.57 -5.52
C ILE A 32 -6.56 3.82 -5.93
N ALA A 33 -5.71 2.79 -5.94
CA ALA A 33 -4.32 2.89 -6.38
C ALA A 33 -4.23 3.39 -7.83
N ASP A 34 -5.03 2.85 -8.74
CA ASP A 34 -5.12 3.31 -10.13
C ASP A 34 -5.58 4.77 -10.22
N ALA A 35 -6.63 5.15 -9.47
CA ALA A 35 -7.11 6.53 -9.47
C ALA A 35 -6.03 7.51 -8.96
N MET A 36 -5.30 7.15 -7.89
CA MET A 36 -4.22 7.99 -7.35
C MET A 36 -3.01 8.06 -8.30
N THR A 37 -2.70 6.96 -8.96
CA THR A 37 -1.63 6.88 -9.97
C THR A 37 -2.00 7.75 -11.18
N GLN A 38 -3.24 7.70 -11.65
CA GLN A 38 -3.70 8.53 -12.78
C GLN A 38 -3.81 10.02 -12.46
N TYR A 39 -4.19 10.37 -11.23
CA TYR A 39 -4.50 11.75 -10.87
C TYR A 39 -3.28 12.55 -10.40
N ASP A 40 -2.27 11.91 -9.80
CA ASP A 40 -1.19 12.61 -9.11
C ASP A 40 0.20 12.17 -9.60
N LYS A 41 1.22 13.00 -9.33
CA LYS A 41 2.64 12.73 -9.60
C LYS A 41 3.19 11.52 -8.84
N PHE A 42 2.34 10.77 -8.11
CA PHE A 42 2.70 9.49 -7.52
C PHE A 42 3.24 8.51 -8.57
N SER A 43 2.72 8.58 -9.81
CA SER A 43 3.13 7.82 -11.00
C SER A 43 4.57 8.04 -11.42
N GLU A 44 5.11 9.24 -11.21
CA GLU A 44 6.47 9.56 -11.57
C GLU A 44 7.39 8.92 -10.53
N GLU A 45 7.86 7.72 -10.84
CA GLU A 45 8.94 7.07 -10.10
C GLU A 45 10.23 7.87 -10.35
N LYS A 46 10.37 8.97 -9.60
CA LYS A 46 11.53 9.85 -9.69
C LYS A 46 12.78 9.15 -9.19
N GLU A 47 13.86 9.29 -9.96
CA GLU A 47 15.19 8.96 -9.49
C GLU A 47 15.60 9.92 -8.39
N ASN A 48 16.16 9.36 -7.33
CA ASN A 48 16.82 10.15 -6.31
C ASN A 48 18.19 10.64 -6.80
N VAL A 49 18.87 11.47 -5.99
CA VAL A 49 20.20 12.04 -6.31
C VAL A 49 21.26 10.96 -6.59
N ALA A 50 21.05 9.72 -6.12
CA ALA A 50 21.92 8.58 -6.37
C ALA A 50 21.54 7.76 -7.61
N GLY A 51 20.60 8.22 -8.45
CA GLY A 51 20.16 7.53 -9.66
C GLY A 51 19.34 6.26 -9.41
N LYS A 52 18.76 6.10 -8.21
CA LYS A 52 17.85 4.99 -7.90
C LYS A 52 16.40 5.45 -8.07
N LEU A 53 15.63 4.73 -8.87
CA LEU A 53 14.18 4.90 -8.94
C LEU A 53 13.57 4.76 -7.53
N GLY A 54 12.66 5.68 -7.20
CA GLY A 54 11.92 5.67 -5.94
C GLY A 54 10.91 4.52 -5.84
N CYS A 55 10.06 4.54 -4.81
CA CYS A 55 9.04 3.49 -4.66
C CYS A 55 8.00 3.56 -5.78
N HIS A 56 7.62 2.39 -6.30
CA HIS A 56 6.51 2.26 -7.25
C HIS A 56 5.20 2.87 -6.67
N PRO A 57 4.36 3.52 -7.48
CA PRO A 57 3.14 4.22 -7.02
C PRO A 57 2.26 3.36 -6.11
N TYR A 58 2.06 2.10 -6.48
CA TYR A 58 1.29 1.12 -5.70
C TYR A 58 1.88 0.87 -4.30
N GLN A 59 3.20 0.91 -4.15
CA GLN A 59 3.84 0.73 -2.85
C GLN A 59 3.63 1.93 -1.95
N LYS A 60 3.62 3.14 -2.51
CA LYS A 60 3.30 4.38 -1.80
C LYS A 60 1.84 4.33 -1.29
N VAL A 61 0.90 3.98 -2.17
CA VAL A 61 -0.52 3.80 -1.79
C VAL A 61 -0.66 2.70 -0.74
N ALA A 62 0.03 1.58 -0.89
CA ALA A 62 0.03 0.51 0.12
C ALA A 62 0.54 1.01 1.49
N ALA A 63 1.58 1.83 1.53
CA ALA A 63 2.06 2.44 2.77
C ALA A 63 0.97 3.32 3.40
N CYS A 64 0.31 4.19 2.63
CA CYS A 64 -0.80 5.02 3.10
C CYS A 64 -1.95 4.18 3.69
N PHE A 65 -2.37 3.12 3.00
CA PHE A 65 -3.42 2.23 3.51
C PHE A 65 -3.00 1.48 4.79
N ARG A 66 -1.73 1.08 4.92
CA ARG A 66 -1.23 0.50 6.19
C ARG A 66 -1.29 1.52 7.31
N MET A 67 -0.87 2.77 7.04
CA MET A 67 -1.00 3.84 8.02
C MET A 67 -2.45 4.04 8.43
N LEU A 68 -3.39 4.16 7.49
CA LEU A 68 -4.82 4.31 7.80
C LEU A 68 -5.40 3.11 8.58
N ALA A 69 -5.04 1.89 8.18
CA ALA A 69 -5.56 0.66 8.81
C ALA A 69 -5.05 0.46 10.24
N ASN A 70 -3.80 0.89 10.51
CA ASN A 70 -3.14 0.74 11.81
C ASN A 70 -3.30 1.97 12.72
N TRP A 71 -3.40 3.19 12.17
CA TRP A 71 -3.60 4.42 12.97
C TRP A 71 -4.99 4.48 13.61
N CYS A 72 -5.97 3.76 13.05
CA CYS A 72 -7.26 3.53 13.71
C CYS A 72 -7.13 2.64 14.97
N SER A 73 -5.97 2.03 15.24
CA SER A 73 -5.62 1.43 16.53
C SER A 73 -5.02 2.48 17.45
N ALA A 74 -5.85 3.43 17.91
CA ALA A 74 -5.46 4.39 18.94
C ALA A 74 -5.03 3.71 20.26
N ASP A 75 -5.42 2.44 20.46
CA ASP A 75 -4.97 1.57 21.57
C ASP A 75 -3.47 1.26 21.57
N SER A 76 -2.70 1.67 20.57
CA SER A 76 -1.26 1.38 20.50
C SER A 76 -0.40 2.42 21.24
N LEU A 77 -1.00 3.50 21.73
CA LEU A 77 -0.31 4.60 22.46
C LEU A 77 -0.74 4.72 23.92
N ASP A 78 -1.75 3.95 24.38
CA ASP A 78 -2.24 3.97 25.77
C ASP A 78 -1.62 2.85 26.64
N ALA A 79 -0.47 2.31 26.23
CA ALA A 79 0.29 1.34 27.02
C ALA A 79 1.51 1.97 27.72
N GLU A 80 1.64 3.30 27.69
CA GLU A 80 2.70 4.08 28.34
C GLU A 80 2.08 5.19 29.22
N LEU A 81 1.16 4.82 30.12
CA LEU A 81 0.80 5.63 31.28
C LEU A 81 0.58 4.76 32.53
#